data_AF-A0A4Y8DAJ7-F1
#
_entry.id   AF-A0A4Y8DAJ7-F1
#
_cell.length_a   1.000
_cell.length_b   1.000
_cell.length_c   1.000
_cell.angle_alpha   90.00
_cell.angle_beta   90.00
_cell.angle_gamma   90.00
#
_symmetry.space_group_name_H-M   'P 1'
#
loop_
_entity.id
_entity.type
_entity.pdbx_description
1 polymer ?
#
loop_
_entity_poly.entity_id
_entity_poly.type
_entity_poly.pdbx_seq_one_letter_code
_entity_poly.pdbx_strand_id
1 'polypeptide(L)'
;MASGVPVIARDEGGPSEIVVENKSGYLVAPSNLTGFVERVLKLGNDPKLRSIMSIVSRRMAEEATWDSIGNLVACKMAETLETTKLTDTIPNFRISLYSWLITITDELKTLLIPFIVDARLLAGLGIICGVWLGLIVTWIFGSNITSFEDVSR
;
A
#
# COMPACT_ATOMS: atom_id res chain seq x y z
N MET A 1 15.63 -7.76 4.54
CA MET A 1 14.56 -8.73 4.87
C MET A 1 14.21 -9.59 3.67
N ALA A 2 13.27 -9.20 2.79
CA ALA A 2 12.87 -9.99 1.63
C ALA A 2 14.03 -10.29 0.65
N SER A 3 14.95 -9.37 0.43
CA SER A 3 16.14 -9.63 -0.42
C SER A 3 17.20 -10.52 0.24
N GLY A 4 16.93 -11.09 1.41
CA GLY A 4 17.91 -11.85 2.19
C GLY A 4 19.03 -10.98 2.77
N VAL A 5 18.89 -9.66 2.80
CA VAL A 5 19.90 -8.78 3.42
C VAL A 5 19.52 -8.52 4.88
N PRO A 6 20.39 -8.82 5.85
CA PRO A 6 20.18 -8.49 7.26
C PRO A 6 20.19 -6.98 7.49
N VAL A 7 19.36 -6.51 8.42
CA VAL A 7 19.10 -5.07 8.62
C VAL A 7 19.80 -4.55 9.87
N ILE A 8 20.36 -3.35 9.80
CA ILE A 8 20.80 -2.58 10.98
C ILE A 8 20.00 -1.29 10.95
N ALA A 9 19.15 -1.07 11.94
CA ALA A 9 18.22 0.05 11.98
C ALA A 9 18.23 0.73 13.35
N ARG A 10 17.61 1.91 13.41
CA ARG A 10 17.32 2.57 14.67
C ARG A 10 16.20 1.85 15.41
N ASP A 11 16.28 1.86 16.73
CA ASP A 11 15.22 1.34 17.61
C ASP A 11 14.10 2.38 17.77
N GLU A 12 13.49 2.78 16.65
CA GLU A 12 12.37 3.70 16.61
C GLU A 12 11.42 3.37 15.44
N GLY A 13 10.12 3.55 15.69
CA GLY A 13 9.07 3.41 14.68
C GLY A 13 8.97 1.99 14.11
N GLY A 14 8.63 1.90 12.82
CA GLY A 14 8.38 0.62 12.14
C GLY A 14 9.52 -0.41 12.21
N PRO A 15 10.81 -0.04 12.09
CA PRO A 15 11.91 -0.99 12.21
C PRO A 15 11.95 -1.78 13.54
N SER A 16 11.63 -1.16 14.68
CA SER A 16 11.60 -1.83 15.99
C SER A 16 10.54 -2.91 16.09
N GLU A 17 9.50 -2.82 15.25
CA GLU A 17 8.37 -3.74 15.25
C GLU A 17 8.63 -4.97 14.38
N ILE A 18 9.49 -4.81 13.37
CA ILE A 18 9.72 -5.81 12.31
C ILE A 18 11.05 -6.53 12.50
N VAL A 19 12.09 -5.82 12.98
CA VAL A 19 13.43 -6.39 13.15
C VAL A 19 13.53 -7.06 14.52
N VAL A 20 13.98 -8.31 14.55
CA VAL A 20 14.24 -9.05 15.78
C VAL A 20 15.73 -9.00 16.09
N GLU A 21 16.06 -8.30 17.16
CA GLU A 21 17.42 -8.08 17.65
C GLU A 21 18.21 -9.39 17.77
N ASN A 22 19.45 -9.39 17.26
CA ASN A 22 20.36 -10.54 17.18
C ASN A 22 19.88 -11.72 16.32
N LYS A 23 18.72 -11.64 15.64
CA LYS A 23 18.21 -12.73 14.79
C LYS A 23 18.11 -12.34 13.33
N SER A 24 17.25 -11.38 13.00
CA SER A 24 17.08 -10.87 11.63
C SER A 24 17.83 -9.57 11.36
N GLY A 25 18.45 -9.01 12.40
CA GLY A 25 19.19 -7.77 12.31
C GLY A 25 19.59 -7.22 13.67
N TYR A 26 19.94 -5.94 13.66
CA TYR A 26 20.27 -5.18 14.85
C TYR A 26 19.47 -3.88 14.93
N LEU A 27 18.99 -3.57 16.12
CA LEU A 27 18.38 -2.32 16.52
C LEU A 27 19.38 -1.53 17.36
N VAL A 28 19.53 -0.26 17.03
CA VAL A 28 20.49 0.65 17.65
C VAL A 28 19.77 1.87 18.18
N ALA A 29 20.11 2.28 19.40
CA ALA A 29 19.47 3.43 20.02
C ALA A 29 19.56 4.70 19.13
N PRO A 30 18.52 5.57 19.14
CA PRO A 30 18.36 6.74 18.27
C PRO A 30 19.43 7.83 18.36
N SER A 31 20.32 7.75 19.35
CA SER A 31 21.41 8.71 19.53
C SER A 31 22.79 8.03 19.55
N ASN A 32 22.83 6.70 19.37
CA ASN A 32 24.05 5.92 19.50
C ASN A 32 24.69 5.65 18.13
N LEU A 33 25.44 6.62 17.61
CA LEU A 33 26.19 6.46 16.36
C LEU A 33 27.30 5.41 16.50
N THR A 34 28.01 5.42 17.63
CA THR A 34 29.12 4.48 17.88
C THR A 34 28.65 3.04 17.82
N GLY A 35 27.53 2.73 18.47
CA GLY A 35 26.92 1.41 18.42
C GLY A 35 26.47 1.02 17.02
N PHE A 36 25.98 1.96 16.21
CA PHE A 36 25.63 1.68 14.82
C PHE A 36 26.84 1.24 14.00
N VAL A 37 27.94 1.99 14.10
CA VAL A 37 29.21 1.67 13.43
C VAL A 37 29.74 0.30 13.88
N GLU A 38 29.70 0.03 15.19
CA GLU A 38 30.13 -1.26 15.75
C GLU A 38 29.32 -2.44 15.16
N ARG A 39 27.99 -2.32 15.07
CA ARG A 39 27.14 -3.38 14.49
C ARG A 39 27.41 -3.56 12.99
N VAL A 40 27.63 -2.48 12.26
CA VAL A 40 28.00 -2.53 10.83
C VAL A 40 29.33 -3.24 10.66
N LEU A 41 30.35 -2.88 11.44
CA LEU A 41 31.67 -3.52 11.39
C LEU A 41 31.60 -5.00 11.78
N LYS A 42 30.86 -5.34 12.83
CA LYS A 42 30.66 -6.73 13.26
C LYS A 42 30.06 -7.58 12.15
N LEU A 43 28.98 -7.11 11.52
CA LEU A 43 28.31 -7.82 10.44
C LEU A 43 29.14 -7.83 9.15
N GLY A 44 29.94 -6.78 8.92
CA GLY A 44 30.90 -6.63 7.83
C GLY A 44 32.11 -7.58 7.93
N ASN A 45 32.56 -7.86 9.15
CA ASN A 45 33.73 -8.70 9.41
C ASN A 45 33.40 -10.17 9.69
N ASP A 46 32.14 -10.51 9.95
CA ASP A 46 31.68 -11.89 10.15
C ASP A 46 30.71 -12.34 9.04
N PRO A 47 31.21 -12.96 7.96
CA PRO A 47 30.38 -13.48 6.87
C PRO A 47 29.42 -14.60 7.32
N LYS A 48 29.81 -15.41 8.32
CA LYS A 48 28.99 -16.51 8.82
C LYS A 48 27.77 -15.98 9.54
N LEU A 49 27.96 -15.01 10.42
CA LEU A 49 26.87 -14.31 11.10
C LEU A 49 25.94 -13.63 10.09
N ARG A 50 26.52 -12.96 9.09
CA ARG A 50 25.73 -12.32 8.02
C ARG A 50 24.87 -13.32 7.25
N SER A 51 25.41 -14.49 6.93
CA SER A 51 24.67 -15.56 6.22
C SER A 51 23.56 -16.13 7.08
N ILE A 52 23.80 -16.38 8.36
CA ILE A 52 22.77 -16.86 9.30
C ILE A 52 21.63 -15.84 9.41
N MET A 53 21.97 -14.57 9.65
CA MET A 53 20.97 -13.52 9.76
C MET A 53 20.20 -13.33 8.45
N SER A 54 20.88 -13.37 7.30
CA SER A 54 20.28 -13.31 5.96
C SER A 54 19.15 -14.32 5.77
N ILE A 55 19.37 -15.58 6.15
CA ILE A 55 18.37 -16.65 6.05
C ILE A 55 17.17 -16.36 6.96
N VAL A 56 17.43 -15.93 8.20
CA VAL A 56 16.36 -15.60 9.15
C VAL A 56 15.55 -14.39 8.68
N SER A 57 16.21 -13.33 8.23
CA SER A 57 15.58 -12.12 7.68
C SER A 57 14.70 -12.42 6.48
N ARG A 58 15.11 -13.38 5.63
CA ARG A 58 14.32 -13.83 4.48
C ARG A 58 13.09 -14.59 4.94
N ARG A 59 13.25 -15.59 5.81
CA ARG A 59 12.15 -16.39 6.35
C ARG A 59 11.07 -15.51 6.99
N MET A 60 11.47 -14.56 7.83
CA MET A 60 10.52 -13.63 8.45
C MET A 60 9.74 -12.80 7.44
N ALA A 61 10.38 -12.40 6.32
CA ALA A 61 9.70 -11.67 5.28
C ALA A 61 8.69 -12.54 4.49
N GLU A 62 8.96 -13.84 4.38
CA GLU A 62 8.06 -14.81 3.72
C GLU A 62 6.84 -15.13 4.59
N GLU A 63 7.00 -15.07 5.92
CA GLU A 63 5.91 -15.27 6.89
C GLU A 63 5.00 -14.03 7.03
N ALA A 64 5.45 -12.86 6.56
CA ALA A 64 4.70 -11.60 6.63
C ALA A 64 3.61 -11.54 5.55
N THR A 65 2.48 -12.21 5.79
CA THR A 65 1.32 -12.22 4.91
C THR A 65 0.50 -10.93 5.00
N TRP A 66 -0.25 -10.61 3.95
CA TRP A 66 -1.19 -9.48 3.94
C TRP A 66 -2.19 -9.53 5.09
N ASP A 67 -2.70 -10.72 5.42
CA ASP A 67 -3.63 -10.91 6.53
C ASP A 67 -2.98 -10.59 7.88
N SER A 68 -1.75 -11.07 8.12
CA SER A 68 -1.03 -10.81 9.37
C SER A 68 -0.72 -9.32 9.58
N ILE A 69 -0.29 -8.63 8.51
CA ILE A 69 0.01 -7.21 8.54
C ILE A 69 -1.28 -6.40 8.69
N GLY A 70 -2.35 -6.77 7.97
CA GLY A 70 -3.65 -6.12 8.08
C GLY A 70 -4.20 -6.17 9.50
N ASN A 71 -4.12 -7.34 10.15
CA ASN A 71 -4.54 -7.49 11.53
C ASN A 71 -3.69 -6.66 12.50
N LEU A 72 -2.36 -6.64 12.32
CA LEU A 72 -1.46 -5.81 13.11
C LEU A 72 -1.80 -4.32 13.03
N VAL A 73 -2.05 -3.81 11.82
CA VAL A 73 -2.43 -2.40 11.59
C VAL A 73 -3.77 -2.08 12.26
N ALA A 74 -4.76 -2.97 12.12
CA ALA A 74 -6.06 -2.79 12.76
C ALA A 74 -5.96 -2.69 14.29
N CYS A 75 -5.16 -3.56 14.93
CA CYS A 75 -4.89 -3.50 16.36
C CYS A 75 -4.26 -2.17 16.77
N LYS A 76 -3.25 -1.69 16.03
CA LYS A 76 -2.58 -0.42 16.33
C LYS A 76 -3.48 0.81 16.20
N MET A 77 -4.36 0.79 15.20
CA MET A 77 -5.37 1.83 15.05
C MET A 77 -6.33 1.81 16.24
N ALA A 78 -6.79 0.63 16.69
CA ALA A 78 -7.66 0.50 17.85
C ALA A 78 -6.98 1.03 19.14
N GLU A 79 -5.73 0.65 19.39
CA GLU A 79 -4.93 1.15 20.53
C GLU A 79 -4.80 2.69 20.52
N THR A 80 -4.59 3.28 19.34
CA THR A 80 -4.48 4.73 19.19
C THR A 80 -5.81 5.44 19.51
N LEU A 81 -6.94 4.84 19.13
CA LEU A 81 -8.27 5.38 19.44
C LEU A 81 -8.57 5.32 20.94
N GLU A 82 -8.17 4.25 21.62
CA GLU A 82 -8.29 4.13 23.07
C GLU A 82 -7.45 5.19 23.80
N THR A 83 -6.22 5.42 23.33
CA THR A 83 -5.33 6.45 23.88
C THR A 83 -5.89 7.87 23.65
N THR A 84 -6.54 8.09 22.52
CA THR A 84 -7.16 9.38 22.16
C THR A 84 -8.34 9.71 23.08
N LYS A 85 -9.14 8.72 23.51
CA LYS A 85 -10.23 8.93 24.49
C LYS A 85 -9.74 9.46 25.85
N LEU A 86 -8.45 9.33 26.16
CA LEU A 86 -7.83 9.88 27.37
C LEU A 86 -7.30 11.32 27.16
N THR A 87 -7.31 11.82 25.92
CA THR A 87 -6.79 13.13 25.50
C THR A 87 -7.89 13.95 24.83
N ASP A 88 -9.01 14.17 25.53
CA ASP A 88 -10.11 15.01 25.04
C ASP A 88 -9.72 16.51 25.07
N THR A 89 -9.04 16.95 24.02
CA THR A 89 -9.20 18.32 23.48
C THR A 89 -9.26 18.21 21.96
N ILE A 90 -10.48 18.06 21.43
CA ILE A 90 -10.73 17.99 19.99
C ILE A 90 -10.48 19.39 19.37
N PRO A 91 -9.49 19.58 18.48
CA PRO A 91 -9.46 20.76 17.63
C PRO A 91 -10.60 20.66 16.61
N ASN A 92 -11.35 21.76 16.48
CA ASN A 92 -12.51 21.94 15.60
C ASN A 92 -12.19 21.67 14.12
N PHE A 93 -12.15 20.40 13.69
CA PHE A 93 -12.06 20.05 12.28
C PHE A 93 -13.45 20.12 11.65
N ARG A 94 -13.76 21.28 11.05
CA ARG A 94 -15.02 21.51 10.35
C ARG A 94 -15.08 20.70 9.05
N ILE A 95 -15.62 19.48 9.11
CA ILE A 95 -16.09 18.75 7.93
C ILE A 95 -17.46 19.35 7.57
N SER A 96 -17.44 20.26 6.59
CA SER A 96 -18.57 21.05 6.15
C SER A 96 -19.47 20.23 5.19
N LEU A 97 -20.75 20.12 5.56
CA LEU A 97 -21.96 19.86 4.74
C LEU A 97 -22.49 18.43 4.45
N TYR A 98 -21.72 17.34 4.47
CA TYR A 98 -22.29 15.99 4.16
C TYR A 98 -22.47 15.04 5.35
N SER A 99 -22.32 15.55 6.58
CA SER A 99 -22.41 14.75 7.81
C SER A 99 -23.81 14.13 8.04
N TRP A 100 -24.87 14.81 7.59
CA TRP A 100 -26.24 14.29 7.66
C TRP A 100 -26.52 13.17 6.64
N LEU A 101 -25.81 13.15 5.52
CA LEU A 101 -25.99 12.13 4.48
C LEU A 101 -25.31 10.80 4.86
N ILE A 102 -24.22 10.84 5.62
CA ILE A 102 -23.50 9.64 6.09
C ILE A 102 -24.18 8.98 7.29
N THR A 103 -25.04 9.69 8.02
CA THR A 103 -25.76 9.18 9.20
C THR A 103 -27.07 8.46 8.87
N ILE A 104 -27.58 8.62 7.65
CA ILE A 104 -28.73 7.87 7.16
C ILE A 104 -28.20 6.53 6.61
N THR A 105 -28.43 5.44 7.35
CA THR A 105 -28.42 4.02 6.93
C THR A 105 -27.07 3.27 6.86
N ASP A 106 -26.65 2.64 7.96
CA ASP A 106 -25.54 1.67 7.94
C ASP A 106 -25.88 0.36 7.21
N GLU A 107 -27.16 -0.03 7.12
CA GLU A 107 -27.57 -1.22 6.36
C GLU A 107 -27.59 -0.98 4.83
N LEU A 108 -28.06 0.19 4.39
CA LEU A 108 -28.20 0.51 2.96
C LEU A 108 -26.84 0.78 2.29
N LYS A 109 -25.85 1.28 3.03
CA LYS A 109 -24.48 1.49 2.55
C LYS A 109 -23.85 0.22 1.99
N THR A 110 -24.08 -0.94 2.62
CA THR A 110 -23.49 -2.21 2.19
C THR A 110 -23.93 -2.64 0.78
N LEU A 111 -25.11 -2.19 0.33
CA LEU A 111 -25.67 -2.51 -0.98
C LEU A 111 -25.50 -1.36 -1.99
N LEU A 112 -25.61 -0.11 -1.54
CA LEU A 112 -25.47 1.06 -2.40
C LEU A 112 -24.02 1.39 -2.77
N ILE A 113 -23.05 1.16 -1.88
CA ILE A 113 -21.62 1.42 -2.16
C ILE A 113 -21.11 0.55 -3.32
N PRO A 114 -21.28 -0.79 -3.35
CA PRO A 114 -20.85 -1.58 -4.50
C PRO A 114 -21.61 -1.17 -5.77
N PHE A 115 -22.91 -0.89 -5.69
CA PHE A 115 -23.72 -0.47 -6.83
C PHE A 115 -23.23 0.85 -7.48
N ILE A 116 -22.88 1.85 -6.66
CA ILE A 116 -22.34 3.14 -7.15
C ILE A 116 -20.95 2.96 -7.75
N VAL A 117 -20.11 2.11 -7.15
CA VAL A 117 -18.77 1.81 -7.68
C VAL A 117 -18.87 1.07 -9.01
N ASP A 118 -19.75 0.07 -9.10
CA ASP A 118 -20.01 -0.70 -10.33
C ASP A 118 -20.59 0.19 -11.43
N ALA A 119 -21.55 1.06 -11.10
CA ALA A 119 -22.11 2.01 -12.06
C ALA A 119 -21.04 2.98 -12.60
N ARG A 120 -20.15 3.47 -11.72
CA ARG A 120 -19.05 4.36 -12.14
C ARG A 120 -18.00 3.63 -12.98
N LEU A 121 -17.68 2.39 -12.63
CA LEU A 121 -16.77 1.53 -13.40
C LEU A 121 -17.36 1.22 -14.79
N LEU A 122 -18.64 0.89 -14.88
CA LEU A 122 -19.35 0.65 -16.14
C LEU A 122 -19.42 1.90 -17.01
N ALA A 123 -19.69 3.07 -16.42
CA ALA A 123 -19.68 4.34 -17.15
C ALA A 123 -18.28 4.64 -17.71
N GLY A 124 -17.23 4.45 -16.91
CA GLY A 124 -15.85 4.60 -17.36
C GLY A 124 -15.47 3.64 -18.47
N LEU A 125 -15.81 2.35 -18.33
CA LEU A 125 -15.59 1.32 -19.34
C LEU A 125 -16.33 1.66 -20.64
N GLY A 126 -17.58 2.11 -20.54
CA GLY A 126 -18.41 2.52 -21.66
C GLY A 126 -17.82 3.68 -22.46
N ILE A 127 -17.26 4.69 -21.78
CA ILE A 127 -16.57 5.81 -22.43
C ILE A 127 -15.35 5.30 -23.22
N ILE A 128 -14.53 4.44 -22.60
CA ILE A 128 -13.33 3.88 -23.26
C ILE A 128 -13.74 3.06 -24.49
N CYS A 129 -14.71 2.15 -24.36
CA CYS A 129 -15.21 1.36 -25.47
C CYS A 129 -15.81 2.23 -26.58
N GLY A 130 -16.56 3.28 -26.23
CA GLY A 130 -17.16 4.21 -27.20
C GLY A 130 -16.13 4.97 -28.02
N VAL A 131 -15.05 5.45 -27.40
CA VAL A 131 -13.95 6.14 -28.10
C VAL A 131 -13.25 5.20 -29.08
N TRP A 132 -12.94 3.96 -28.66
CA TRP A 132 -12.31 2.97 -29.54
C TRP A 132 -13.22 2.52 -30.68
N LEU A 133 -14.51 2.28 -30.44
CA LEU A 133 -15.48 1.96 -31.48
C LEU A 133 -15.62 3.10 -32.49
N GLY A 134 -15.68 4.35 -32.01
CA GLY A 134 -15.72 5.53 -32.87
C GLY A 134 -14.53 5.60 -33.82
N LEU A 135 -13.31 5.37 -33.32
CA LEU A 135 -12.09 5.31 -34.13
C LEU A 135 -12.10 4.16 -35.15
N ILE A 136 -12.61 2.99 -34.78
CA ILE A 136 -12.73 1.86 -35.70
C ILE A 136 -13.73 2.17 -36.82
N VAL A 137 -14.88 2.75 -36.47
CA VAL A 137 -15.92 3.12 -37.45
C VAL A 137 -15.39 4.18 -38.41
N THR A 138 -14.72 5.23 -37.90
CA THR A 138 -14.13 6.26 -38.77
C THR A 138 -13.02 5.70 -39.65
N TRP A 139 -12.21 4.76 -39.15
CA TRP A 139 -11.19 4.07 -39.95
C TRP A 139 -11.79 3.21 -41.06
N ILE A 140 -12.83 2.41 -40.77
CA ILE A 140 -13.53 1.58 -41.78
C ILE A 140 -14.17 2.46 -42.86
N PHE A 141 -14.91 3.50 -42.47
CA PHE A 141 -15.53 4.41 -43.44
C PHE A 141 -14.50 5.16 -44.29
N GLY A 142 -13.40 5.62 -43.70
CA GLY A 142 -12.29 6.23 -44.43
C GLY A 142 -11.66 5.27 -45.45
N SER A 143 -11.47 4.00 -45.09
CA SER A 143 -10.90 2.99 -45.99
C SER A 143 -11.80 2.63 -47.19
N ASN A 144 -13.13 2.68 -47.02
CA ASN A 144 -14.09 2.42 -48.10
C ASN A 144 -14.13 3.56 -49.12
N ILE A 145 -13.95 4.82 -48.69
CA ILE A 145 -13.96 5.98 -49.58
C ILE A 145 -12.72 6.01 -50.48
N THR A 146 -11.55 5.69 -49.93
CA THR A 146 -10.29 5.65 -50.71
C THR A 146 -10.28 4.56 -51.78
N SER A 147 -11.02 3.46 -51.61
CA SER A 147 -11.08 2.39 -52.62
C SER A 147 -11.92 2.73 -53.85
N PHE A 148 -12.80 3.74 -53.79
CA PHE A 148 -13.59 4.20 -54.94
C PHE A 148 -12.84 5.21 -55.82
N GLU A 149 -11.91 5.99 -55.27
CA GLU A 149 -11.10 6.92 -56.05
C GLU A 149 -10.08 6.21 -56.95
N ASP A 150 -9.47 5.11 -56.48
CA ASP A 150 -8.46 4.35 -57.26
C ASP A 150 -9.03 3.53 -58.42
N VAL A 151 -10.34 3.23 -58.44
CA VAL A 151 -10.98 2.48 -59.56
C VAL A 151 -11.39 3.41 -60.71
N SER A 152 -11.37 4.72 -60.49
CA SER A 152 -11.79 5.74 -61.47
C SER A 152 -10.64 6.45 -62.21
N ARG A 153 -9.40 5.95 -62.06
CA ARG A 153 -8.20 6.49 -62.71
C ARG A 153 -7.56 5.51 -63.70
#